data_AF-A0A183EU19-F1
#
_entry.id   AF-A0A183EU19-F1
#
_cell.length_a   1.000
_cell.length_b   1.000
_cell.length_c   1.000
_cell.angle_alpha   90.00
_cell.angle_beta   90.00
_cell.angle_gamma   90.00
#
_symmetry.space_group_name_H-M   'P 1'
#
loop_
_entity.id
_entity.type
_entity.pdbx_description
1 polymer ?
#
loop_
_entity_poly.entity_id
_entity_poly.type
_entity_poly.pdbx_seq_one_letter_code
_entity_poly.pdbx_strand_id
1 'polypeptide(L)' 'MSDQQQQQQPLSLKRGLVKQVLCGDAIVLQGPPMNGPPKEVTVYLSNVTAPRLGKRPTDTEPGKDDEVFFYDKFWQKTSK' A
#
# COMPACT_ATOMS: atom_id res chain seq x y z
N MET A 1 -29.04 15.11 -19.60
CA MET A 1 -28.33 13.84 -19.40
C MET A 1 -27.00 14.00 -20.11
N SER A 2 -25.97 14.32 -19.33
CA SER A 2 -24.65 14.71 -19.84
C SER A 2 -23.72 13.54 -19.55
N ASP A 3 -23.42 12.74 -20.58
CA ASP A 3 -22.40 11.70 -20.49
C ASP A 3 -21.04 12.37 -20.26
N GLN A 4 -20.51 12.28 -19.04
CA GLN A 4 -19.11 12.59 -18.78
C GLN A 4 -18.26 11.47 -19.39
N GLN A 5 -17.80 11.70 -20.62
CA GLN A 5 -16.72 10.91 -21.21
C GLN A 5 -15.49 11.02 -20.31
N GLN A 6 -15.18 9.94 -19.60
CA GLN A 6 -13.88 9.76 -18.96
C GLN A 6 -12.82 9.73 -20.04
N GLN A 7 -12.13 10.86 -20.20
CA GLN A 7 -11.01 10.99 -21.12
C GLN A 7 -9.91 10.03 -20.66
N GLN A 8 -9.68 8.98 -21.43
CA GLN A 8 -8.59 8.04 -21.22
C GLN A 8 -7.27 8.78 -21.40
N GLN A 9 -6.73 9.27 -20.29
CA GLN A 9 -5.36 9.77 -20.22
C GLN A 9 -4.42 8.64 -20.66
N PRO A 10 -3.44 8.90 -21.55
CA PRO A 10 -2.49 7.87 -21.95
C PRO A 10 -1.80 7.31 -20.70
N LEU A 11 -1.72 5.97 -20.62
CA LEU A 11 -1.11 5.27 -19.49
C LEU A 11 0.37 5.68 -19.38
N SER A 12 0.67 6.57 -18.42
CA SER A 12 2.04 6.99 -18.14
C SER A 12 2.66 6.06 -17.11
N LEU A 13 3.64 5.27 -17.54
CA LEU A 13 4.39 4.40 -16.64
C LEU A 13 5.34 5.24 -15.79
N LYS A 14 5.26 5.05 -14.47
CA LYS A 14 6.16 5.68 -13.50
C LYS A 14 7.04 4.61 -12.85
N ARG A 15 8.25 4.99 -12.46
CA ARG A 15 9.23 4.12 -11.79
C ARG A 15 9.70 4.78 -10.50
N GLY A 16 9.98 3.96 -9.50
CA GLY A 16 10.50 4.39 -8.21
C GLY A 16 11.05 3.20 -7.43
N LEU A 17 11.81 3.48 -6.36
CA LEU A 17 12.31 2.47 -5.44
C LEU A 17 11.26 2.22 -4.35
N VAL A 18 11.02 0.96 -3.96
CA VAL A 18 10.13 0.67 -2.82
C VAL A 18 10.87 1.02 -1.52
N LYS A 19 10.31 1.95 -0.75
CA LYS A 19 10.82 2.32 0.57
C LYS A 19 10.21 1.46 1.67
N GLN A 20 8.89 1.27 1.64
CA GLN A 20 8.16 0.55 2.69
C GLN A 20 6.85 -0.05 2.14
N VAL A 21 6.45 -1.18 2.74
CA VAL A 21 5.09 -1.77 2.57
C VAL A 21 4.26 -1.39 3.80
N LEU A 22 3.08 -0.79 3.60
CA LEU A 22 2.22 -0.30 4.68
C LEU A 22 1.20 -1.35 5.12
N CYS A 23 0.56 -2.02 4.16
CA CYS A 23 -0.35 -3.16 4.34
C CYS A 23 -0.39 -3.96 3.04
N GLY A 24 -1.18 -5.04 2.98
CA GLY A 24 -1.12 -5.99 1.86
C GLY A 24 -1.42 -5.41 0.46
N ASP A 25 -1.94 -4.19 0.36
CA ASP A 25 -2.29 -3.51 -0.89
C ASP A 25 -1.65 -2.11 -1.05
N ALA A 26 -0.87 -1.64 -0.08
CA ALA A 26 -0.35 -0.27 -0.06
C ALA A 26 1.17 -0.23 0.11
N ILE A 27 1.86 0.45 -0.80
CA ILE A 27 3.32 0.60 -0.80
C ILE A 27 3.74 2.07 -0.92
N VAL A 28 4.88 2.41 -0.33
CA VAL A 28 5.52 3.72 -0.46
C VAL A 28 6.69 3.61 -1.42
N LEU A 29 6.62 4.37 -2.52
CA LEU A 29 7.70 4.54 -3.47
C LEU A 29 8.51 5.80 -3.15
N GLN A 30 9.80 5.73 -3.39
CA GLN A 30 10.75 6.82 -3.24
C GLN A 30 11.37 7.15 -4.59
N GLY A 31 11.41 8.45 -4.92
CA GLY A 31 12.13 9.00 -6.06
C GLY A 31 13.65 9.04 -5.82
N PRO A 32 14.45 9.35 -6.85
CA PRO A 32 15.89 9.51 -6.69
C PRO A 32 16.22 10.62 -5.67
N PRO A 33 17.34 10.51 -4.93
CA PRO A 33 17.80 11.57 -4.06
C PRO A 33 18.27 12.76 -4.90
N MET A 34 17.46 13.83 -4.95
CA MET A 34 17.83 15.10 -5.58
C MET A 34 17.92 16.18 -4.51
N ASN A 35 19.14 16.56 -4.13
CA ASN A 35 19.49 17.72 -3.28
C ASN A 35 18.48 18.07 -2.16
N GLY A 36 18.01 17.06 -1.43
CA GLY A 36 16.98 17.20 -0.40
C GLY A 36 16.34 15.85 -0.05
N PRO A 37 15.41 15.81 0.93
CA PRO A 37 14.67 14.61 1.27
C PRO A 37 13.98 14.04 0.02
N PRO A 38 14.22 12.76 -0.35
CA PRO A 38 13.67 12.19 -1.57
C PRO A 38 12.15 12.20 -1.56
N LYS A 39 11.53 12.48 -2.72
CA LYS A 39 10.07 12.51 -2.83
C LYS A 39 9.47 11.13 -2.60
N GLU A 40 8.41 11.07 -1.79
CA GLU A 40 7.67 9.84 -1.50
C GLU A 40 6.28 9.86 -2.15
N VAL A 41 5.84 8.71 -2.64
CA VAL A 41 4.52 8.50 -3.25
C VAL A 41 3.94 7.19 -2.75
N THR A 42 2.80 7.26 -2.08
CA THR A 42 2.03 6.06 -1.70
C THR A 42 1.17 5.61 -2.87
N VAL A 43 1.24 4.33 -3.20
CA VAL A 43 0.46 3.70 -4.27
C VAL A 43 -0.33 2.54 -3.69
N TYR A 44 -1.58 2.44 -4.13
CA TYR A 44 -2.48 1.34 -3.81
C TYR A 44 -2.63 0.43 -5.03
N LEU A 45 -2.67 -0.88 -4.79
CA LEU A 45 -2.91 -1.86 -5.83
C LEU A 45 -4.37 -1.78 -6.30
N SER A 46 -4.58 -1.52 -7.60
CA SER A 46 -5.92 -1.51 -8.17
C SER A 46 -6.50 -2.93 -8.21
N ASN A 47 -7.78 -3.06 -7.84
CA ASN A 47 -8.55 -4.31 -7.87
C ASN A 47 -8.01 -5.41 -6.93
N VAL A 48 -7.14 -5.05 -6.00
CA VAL A 48 -6.65 -5.95 -4.95
C VAL A 48 -7.11 -5.41 -3.61
N THR A 49 -7.87 -6.20 -2.86
CA THR A 49 -8.21 -5.91 -1.47
C THR A 49 -7.44 -6.87 -0.59
N ALA A 50 -6.52 -6.36 0.20
CA ALA A 50 -5.76 -7.15 1.15
C ALA A 50 -6.14 -6.81 2.59
N PRO A 51 -6.01 -7.76 3.54
CA PRO A 51 -6.26 -7.50 4.95
C PRO A 51 -5.40 -6.35 5.48
N ARG A 52 -5.98 -5.53 6.36
CA ARG A 52 -5.25 -4.44 7.01
C ARG A 52 -4.39 -4.99 8.14
N LEU A 53 -3.17 -4.46 8.24
CA LEU A 53 -2.33 -4.68 9.41
C LEU A 53 -2.97 -4.02 10.64
N GLY A 54 -2.91 -4.75 11.74
CA GLY A 54 -3.26 -4.29 13.06
C GLY A 54 -2.43 -3.05 13.41
N LYS A 55 -3.08 -2.08 14.04
CA LYS A 55 -2.47 -0.82 14.44
C LYS A 55 -2.35 -0.79 15.95
N ARG A 56 -1.16 -0.44 16.44
CA ARG A 56 -0.95 -0.17 17.86
C ARG A 56 -1.87 0.97 18.31
N PRO A 57 -2.50 0.88 19.50
CA PRO A 57 -3.25 1.99 20.05
C PRO A 57 -2.40 3.26 20.10
N THR A 58 -2.99 4.39 19.71
CA THR A 58 -2.42 5.73 19.89
C THR A 58 -3.35 6.48 20.86
N ASP A 59 -2.89 7.57 21.49
CA ASP A 59 -3.70 8.36 22.42
C ASP A 59 -5.04 8.84 21.82
N THR A 60 -5.12 8.91 20.49
CA THR A 60 -6.30 9.36 19.73
C THR A 60 -7.17 8.23 19.20
N GLU A 61 -6.65 7.00 19.08
CA GLU A 61 -7.37 5.89 18.45
C GLU A 61 -7.10 4.56 19.17
N PRO A 62 -8.15 3.79 19.53
CA PRO A 62 -7.97 2.45 20.07
C PRO A 62 -7.29 1.54 19.04
N GLY A 63 -6.40 0.67 19.52
CA GLY A 63 -5.68 -0.28 18.66
C GLY A 63 -6.66 -1.19 17.93
N LYS A 64 -6.29 -1.57 16.71
CA LYS A 64 -7.03 -2.55 15.91
C LYS A 64 -6.18 -3.81 15.81
N ASP A 65 -6.77 -4.94 16.14
CA ASP A 65 -6.15 -6.25 15.92
C ASP A 65 -6.02 -6.52 14.42
N ASP A 66 -5.05 -7.37 14.05
CA ASP A 66 -4.86 -7.81 12.67
C ASP A 66 -6.13 -8.50 12.16
N GLU A 67 -6.53 -8.16 10.93
CA GLU A 67 -7.56 -8.96 10.26
C GLU A 67 -7.01 -10.38 10.00
N VAL A 68 -7.87 -11.39 10.22
CA VAL A 68 -7.53 -12.81 10.03
C VAL A 68 -6.91 -12.99 8.63
N PHE A 69 -5.89 -13.85 8.53
CA PHE A 69 -5.15 -14.29 7.32
C PHE A 69 -3.75 -13.70 7.03
N PHE A 70 -3.24 -12.70 7.75
CA PHE A 70 -1.93 -12.11 7.38
C PHE A 70 -0.71 -12.91 7.88
N TYR A 71 -0.68 -13.38 9.13
CA TYR A 71 0.53 -14.02 9.70
C TYR A 71 0.51 -15.56 9.72
N ASP A 72 -0.66 -16.20 9.81
CA ASP A 72 -0.75 -17.63 10.15
C ASP A 72 -0.45 -18.60 8.98
N LYS A 73 -0.73 -18.23 7.72
CA LYS A 73 -0.54 -19.17 6.60
C LYS A 73 0.86 -19.20 5.99
N PHE A 74 1.67 -18.15 6.14
CA PHE A 74 3.01 -18.13 5.55
C PHE A 74 3.96 -19.10 6.26
N TRP A 75 3.86 -19.18 7.61
CA TRP A 75 4.74 -20.02 8.42
C TRP A 75 4.20 -21.43 8.70
N GLN A 76 2.89 -21.70 8.54
CA GLN A 76 2.39 -23.08 8.61
C GLN A 76 2.83 -23.93 7.41
N LYS A 77 3.07 -23.32 6.24
CA LYS A 77 3.41 -24.07 5.01
C LYS A 77 4.89 -24.47 4.92
N THR A 78 5.76 -23.90 5.77
CA THR A 78 7.20 -24.20 5.81
C THR A 78 7.59 -25.11 6.98
N SER A 79 6.68 -25.40 7.91
CA SER A 79 6.91 -26.37 8.98
C SER A 79 6.41 -27.75 8.54
N LYS A 80 7.33 -28.57 8.02
CA LYS A 80 7.21 -30.03 7.99
C LYS A 80 8.24 -30.62 8.94
#